data_AF-A0A938CMY2-F1
#
_entry.id   AF-A0A938CMY2-F1
#
_cell.length_a   1.000
_cell.length_b   1.000
_cell.length_c   1.000
_cell.angle_alpha   90.00
_cell.angle_beta   90.00
_cell.angle_gamma   90.00
#
_symmetry.space_group_name_H-M   'P 1'
#
loop_
_entity.id
_entity.type
_entity.pdbx_description
1 polymer ?
#
loop_
_entity_poly.entity_id
_entity_poly.type
_entity_poly.pdbx_seq_one_letter_code
_entity_poly.pdbx_strand_id
1 'polypeptide(L)'
;AVDGDPNKYCTTNPNVVRAFAEGATQWLSSRPDQRSTAISPSDGGGFCKCERCRALLRDDPHGRPSYTLAILGFYNEVARLVAQTHPDRPLAGYVYYNYLYPPAEPVAMEPNVTLVWAPLNYYGWGLQKPAYRDEFDRVTGQWAAVTPNLVYHNYSTWMRSFNGAPVPPGLDILKLELPTLRRHGIRGVEMVGLGAWGYGGPTNYILAKQMWDAEVDVDALLHEWLQRAYGPGWESMDRLYRLLEARMKARKEQETIIYRGVQYEVNYDVIADVHRPIFPEMERLYLEALSRAETPKQRQRLEMLGENLVMLHYNMRQAGMLEEPERSILYRSEEAYSRLLADTEFSLALYRDHGRRFTGPIWKGEWNGQ
;
A
#
# COMPACT_ATOMS: atom_id res chain seq x y z
N ALA A 1 5.79 -5.58 -28.26
CA ALA A 1 4.56 -6.40 -28.33
C ALA A 1 3.80 -6.12 -29.62
N VAL A 2 2.84 -6.98 -30.04
CA VAL A 2 1.88 -6.63 -31.10
C VAL A 2 0.73 -5.84 -30.47
N ASP A 3 0.50 -4.61 -30.92
CA ASP A 3 -0.53 -3.68 -30.43
C ASP A 3 -0.59 -3.51 -28.89
N GLY A 4 0.57 -3.67 -28.23
CA GLY A 4 0.78 -3.42 -26.81
C GLY A 4 1.65 -2.19 -26.59
N ASP A 5 1.80 -1.79 -25.33
CA ASP A 5 2.68 -0.69 -24.93
C ASP A 5 4.14 -1.00 -25.35
N PRO A 6 4.90 -0.01 -25.85
CA PRO A 6 6.32 -0.17 -26.19
C PRO A 6 7.17 -0.83 -25.10
N ASN A 7 6.85 -0.62 -23.83
CA ASN A 7 7.61 -1.18 -22.70
C ASN A 7 7.21 -2.62 -22.33
N LYS A 8 6.25 -3.22 -23.06
CA LYS A 8 5.78 -4.59 -22.84
C LYS A 8 6.30 -5.55 -23.90
N TYR A 9 6.90 -6.64 -23.42
CA TYR A 9 7.27 -7.77 -24.26
C TYR A 9 6.12 -8.78 -24.39
N CYS A 10 6.19 -9.64 -25.42
CA CYS A 10 5.18 -10.66 -25.66
C CYS A 10 5.49 -11.91 -24.82
N THR A 11 4.65 -12.20 -23.84
CA THR A 11 4.83 -13.31 -22.90
C THR A 11 4.53 -14.69 -23.51
N THR A 12 3.96 -14.74 -24.71
CA THR A 12 3.73 -15.99 -25.45
C THR A 12 4.66 -16.18 -26.64
N ASN A 13 5.63 -15.27 -26.87
CA ASN A 13 6.61 -15.43 -27.95
C ASN A 13 7.76 -16.34 -27.45
N PRO A 14 8.01 -17.51 -28.07
CA PRO A 14 9.01 -18.47 -27.58
C PRO A 14 10.43 -17.90 -27.58
N ASN A 15 10.76 -16.99 -28.50
CA ASN A 15 12.09 -16.35 -28.53
C ASN A 15 12.26 -15.38 -27.35
N VAL A 16 11.20 -14.67 -26.96
CA VAL A 16 11.20 -13.78 -25.80
C VAL A 16 11.29 -14.58 -24.51
N VAL A 17 10.51 -15.66 -24.38
CA VAL A 17 10.56 -16.59 -23.25
C VAL A 17 11.98 -17.13 -23.06
N ARG A 18 12.63 -17.59 -24.14
CA ARG A 18 13.99 -18.11 -24.10
C ARG A 18 15.00 -17.03 -23.69
N ALA A 19 14.96 -15.85 -24.33
CA ALA A 19 15.86 -14.76 -24.00
C ALA A 19 15.70 -14.31 -22.53
N PHE A 20 14.48 -14.31 -22.00
CA PHE A 20 14.22 -13.98 -20.61
C PHE A 20 14.80 -15.03 -19.65
N ALA A 21 14.62 -16.32 -19.95
CA ALA A 21 15.21 -17.41 -19.18
C ALA A 21 16.73 -17.41 -19.20
N GLU A 22 17.35 -17.09 -20.34
CA GLU A 22 18.80 -16.91 -20.48
C GLU A 22 19.30 -15.76 -19.59
N GLY A 23 18.61 -14.63 -19.59
CA GLY A 23 18.93 -13.49 -18.71
C GLY A 23 18.82 -13.84 -17.21
N ALA A 24 17.75 -14.54 -16.82
CA ALA A 24 17.57 -15.01 -15.44
C ALA A 24 18.68 -16.02 -15.04
N THR A 25 19.04 -16.94 -15.94
CA THR A 25 20.12 -17.91 -15.75
C THR A 25 21.46 -17.20 -15.58
N GLN A 26 21.77 -16.21 -16.42
CA GLN A 26 22.99 -15.42 -16.34
C GLN A 26 23.06 -14.63 -15.03
N TRP A 27 21.95 -14.04 -14.58
CA TRP A 27 21.87 -13.33 -13.32
C TRP A 27 22.17 -14.26 -12.13
N LEU A 28 21.56 -15.44 -12.09
CA LEU A 28 21.82 -16.45 -11.04
C LEU A 28 23.26 -16.96 -11.06
N SER A 29 23.81 -17.22 -12.26
CA SER A 29 25.18 -17.71 -12.44
C SER A 29 26.22 -16.69 -11.98
N SER A 30 25.95 -15.40 -12.21
CA SER A 30 26.83 -14.30 -11.79
C SER A 30 26.68 -13.92 -10.32
N ARG A 31 25.67 -14.46 -9.61
CA ARG A 31 25.35 -14.14 -8.21
C ARG A 31 25.01 -15.43 -7.44
N PRO A 32 26.00 -16.30 -7.20
CA PRO A 32 25.74 -17.62 -6.60
C PRO A 32 25.17 -17.54 -5.18
N ASP A 33 25.39 -16.43 -4.48
CA ASP A 33 24.85 -16.08 -3.16
C ASP A 33 23.35 -15.77 -3.16
N GLN A 34 22.81 -15.33 -4.29
CA GLN A 34 21.41 -14.95 -4.42
C GLN A 34 20.51 -16.18 -4.58
N ARG A 35 19.61 -16.40 -3.64
CA ARG A 35 18.74 -17.59 -3.62
C ARG A 35 17.72 -17.62 -4.76
N SER A 36 17.21 -16.45 -5.16
CA SER A 36 16.12 -16.33 -6.13
C SER A 36 16.33 -15.15 -7.08
N THR A 37 15.63 -15.14 -8.21
CA THR A 37 15.54 -13.99 -9.11
C THR A 37 14.09 -13.68 -9.50
N ALA A 38 13.82 -12.44 -9.88
CA ALA A 38 12.51 -12.04 -10.39
C ALA A 38 12.32 -12.48 -11.85
N ILE A 39 11.11 -12.91 -12.18
CA ILE A 39 10.70 -13.26 -13.54
C ILE A 39 9.48 -12.45 -14.02
N SER A 40 9.18 -11.35 -13.34
CA SER A 40 8.04 -10.51 -13.64
C SER A 40 8.23 -9.71 -14.94
N PRO A 41 7.16 -9.45 -15.71
CA PRO A 41 7.19 -8.44 -16.76
C PRO A 41 7.39 -7.04 -16.20
N SER A 42 7.74 -6.10 -17.09
CA SER A 42 7.75 -4.67 -16.79
C SER A 42 6.43 -4.28 -16.11
N ASP A 43 6.44 -3.23 -15.30
CA ASP A 43 5.26 -2.78 -14.54
C ASP A 43 4.12 -2.22 -15.44
N GLY A 44 2.87 -2.25 -14.98
CA GLY A 44 1.69 -1.66 -15.61
C GLY A 44 0.89 -2.58 -16.56
N GLY A 45 0.01 -1.98 -17.36
CA GLY A 45 -0.85 -2.64 -18.35
C GLY A 45 -0.31 -2.61 -19.79
N GLY A 46 -1.17 -2.81 -20.80
CA GLY A 46 -0.77 -2.69 -22.21
C GLY A 46 -0.07 -3.94 -22.78
N PHE A 47 -0.47 -5.13 -22.32
CA PHE A 47 0.08 -6.40 -22.78
C PHE A 47 -0.13 -6.65 -24.28
N CYS A 48 0.68 -7.56 -24.83
CA CYS A 48 0.60 -7.99 -26.22
C CYS A 48 -0.78 -8.51 -26.61
N LYS A 49 -1.23 -8.17 -27.82
CA LYS A 49 -2.52 -8.55 -28.39
C LYS A 49 -2.38 -9.45 -29.61
N CYS A 50 -1.26 -10.17 -29.75
CA CYS A 50 -1.15 -11.18 -30.81
C CYS A 50 -2.15 -12.33 -30.58
N GLU A 51 -2.39 -13.15 -31.61
CA GLU A 51 -3.35 -14.25 -31.57
C GLU A 51 -3.15 -15.20 -30.36
N ARG A 52 -1.89 -15.56 -30.08
CA ARG A 52 -1.54 -16.42 -28.93
C ARG A 52 -1.87 -15.79 -27.58
N CYS A 53 -1.67 -14.49 -27.42
CA CYS A 53 -2.03 -13.77 -26.20
C CYS A 53 -3.56 -13.62 -26.09
N ARG A 54 -4.25 -13.30 -27.19
CA ARG A 54 -5.72 -13.18 -27.21
C ARG A 54 -6.43 -14.49 -26.86
N ALA A 55 -5.89 -15.63 -27.29
CA ALA A 55 -6.44 -16.94 -26.96
C ALA A 55 -6.46 -17.25 -25.44
N LEU A 56 -5.57 -16.61 -24.67
CA LEU A 56 -5.43 -16.77 -23.23
C LEU A 56 -6.16 -15.70 -22.43
N LEU A 57 -6.77 -14.70 -23.09
CA LEU A 57 -7.51 -13.65 -22.42
C LEU A 57 -8.81 -14.23 -21.84
N ARG A 58 -9.12 -13.85 -20.60
CA ARG A 58 -10.40 -14.15 -19.92
C ARG A 58 -10.90 -12.87 -19.27
N ASP A 59 -12.14 -12.84 -18.81
CA ASP A 59 -12.61 -11.77 -17.95
C ASP A 59 -12.37 -12.14 -16.48
N ASP A 60 -12.03 -11.14 -15.67
CA ASP A 60 -12.01 -11.26 -14.21
C ASP A 60 -13.45 -11.30 -13.66
N PRO A 61 -13.65 -11.63 -12.36
CA PRO A 61 -14.98 -11.67 -11.76
C PRO A 61 -15.78 -10.36 -11.83
N HIS A 62 -15.13 -9.25 -12.19
CA HIS A 62 -15.72 -7.92 -12.34
C HIS A 62 -15.81 -7.47 -13.82
N GLY A 63 -15.64 -8.40 -14.76
CA GLY A 63 -15.80 -8.17 -16.20
C GLY A 63 -14.63 -7.42 -16.87
N ARG A 64 -13.44 -7.38 -16.24
CA ARG A 64 -12.25 -6.72 -16.80
C ARG A 64 -11.33 -7.74 -17.47
N PRO A 65 -10.66 -7.40 -18.59
CA PRO A 65 -9.73 -8.32 -19.23
C PRO A 65 -8.59 -8.75 -18.30
N SER A 66 -8.43 -10.07 -18.16
CA SER A 66 -7.47 -10.75 -17.31
C SER A 66 -6.39 -11.47 -18.12
N TYR A 67 -5.13 -11.13 -17.85
CA TYR A 67 -3.96 -11.73 -18.46
C TYR A 67 -3.35 -12.87 -17.64
N THR A 68 -4.04 -13.34 -16.58
CA THR A 68 -3.52 -14.34 -15.64
C THR A 68 -2.95 -15.58 -16.34
N LEU A 69 -3.70 -16.18 -17.28
CA LEU A 69 -3.23 -17.38 -17.99
C LEU A 69 -1.96 -17.13 -18.81
N ALA A 70 -1.86 -15.99 -19.47
CA ALA A 70 -0.68 -15.62 -20.27
C ALA A 70 0.55 -15.39 -19.38
N ILE A 71 0.38 -14.82 -18.19
CA ILE A 71 1.47 -14.55 -17.24
C ILE A 71 1.92 -15.82 -16.53
N LEU A 72 0.98 -16.62 -16.02
CA LEU A 72 1.33 -17.89 -15.36
C LEU A 72 2.00 -18.87 -16.33
N GLY A 73 1.51 -18.94 -17.58
CA GLY A 73 2.16 -19.73 -18.62
C GLY A 73 3.58 -19.26 -18.93
N PHE A 74 3.80 -17.94 -18.99
CA PHE A 74 5.13 -17.36 -19.16
C PHE A 74 6.06 -17.72 -18.00
N TYR A 75 5.60 -17.61 -16.76
CA TYR A 75 6.38 -17.99 -15.59
C TYR A 75 6.78 -19.47 -15.61
N ASN A 76 5.84 -20.36 -15.94
CA ASN A 76 6.13 -21.79 -16.05
C ASN A 76 7.18 -22.10 -17.14
N GLU A 77 7.05 -21.52 -18.33
CA GLU A 77 8.00 -21.78 -19.41
C GLU A 77 9.41 -21.25 -19.07
N VAL A 78 9.50 -20.03 -18.52
CA VAL A 78 10.78 -19.47 -18.05
C VAL A 78 11.38 -20.36 -16.96
N ALA A 79 10.57 -20.79 -15.99
CA ALA A 79 11.03 -21.60 -14.87
C ALA A 79 11.53 -22.99 -15.28
N ARG A 80 10.86 -23.63 -16.24
CA ARG A 80 11.28 -24.91 -16.81
C ARG A 80 12.61 -24.81 -17.54
N LEU A 81 12.86 -23.71 -18.26
CA LEU A 81 14.13 -23.46 -18.94
C LEU A 81 15.26 -23.21 -17.94
N VAL A 82 15.02 -22.37 -16.93
CA VAL A 82 16.03 -22.08 -15.88
C VAL A 82 16.36 -23.32 -15.07
N ALA A 83 15.35 -24.17 -14.76
CA ALA A 83 15.55 -25.40 -13.98
C ALA A 83 16.50 -26.41 -14.63
N GLN A 84 16.76 -26.31 -15.94
CA GLN A 84 17.74 -27.18 -16.63
C GLN A 84 19.17 -27.00 -16.09
N THR A 85 19.47 -25.82 -15.54
CA THR A 85 20.81 -25.49 -14.99
C THR A 85 20.75 -25.07 -13.52
N HIS A 86 19.60 -24.57 -13.05
CA HIS A 86 19.39 -24.05 -11.71
C HIS A 86 18.10 -24.61 -11.08
N PRO A 87 17.93 -25.95 -10.96
CA PRO A 87 16.68 -26.57 -10.49
C PRO A 87 16.28 -26.15 -9.08
N ASP A 88 17.26 -25.82 -8.22
CA ASP A 88 17.04 -25.48 -6.82
C ASP A 88 16.81 -23.99 -6.56
N ARG A 89 16.78 -23.14 -7.59
CA ARG A 89 16.63 -21.68 -7.45
C ARG A 89 15.16 -21.27 -7.64
N PRO A 90 14.50 -20.68 -6.62
CA PRO A 90 13.16 -20.12 -6.79
C PRO A 90 13.14 -18.90 -7.70
N LEU A 91 12.07 -18.76 -8.48
CA LEU A 91 11.83 -17.64 -9.39
C LEU A 91 10.54 -16.92 -8.97
N ALA A 92 10.67 -15.65 -8.61
CA ALA A 92 9.56 -14.86 -8.09
C ALA A 92 8.87 -14.08 -9.23
N GLY A 93 7.58 -14.33 -9.45
CA GLY A 93 6.75 -13.63 -10.43
C GLY A 93 5.60 -12.91 -9.75
N TYR A 94 5.47 -11.60 -9.97
CA TYR A 94 4.34 -10.83 -9.46
C TYR A 94 3.04 -11.27 -10.11
N VAL A 95 1.95 -11.17 -9.36
CA VAL A 95 0.57 -11.31 -9.80
C VAL A 95 -0.11 -9.99 -9.46
N TYR A 96 -0.22 -9.11 -10.46
CA TYR A 96 -0.40 -7.67 -10.29
C TYR A 96 -1.33 -7.08 -11.38
N TYR A 97 -1.82 -5.85 -11.19
CA TYR A 97 -2.59 -5.08 -12.18
C TYR A 97 -3.86 -5.76 -12.76
N ASN A 98 -3.77 -6.32 -13.97
CA ASN A 98 -4.90 -6.94 -14.69
C ASN A 98 -4.69 -8.46 -14.85
N TYR A 99 -3.99 -9.08 -13.91
CA TYR A 99 -3.87 -10.53 -13.76
C TYR A 99 -3.96 -10.90 -12.27
N LEU A 100 -4.88 -10.24 -11.54
CA LEU A 100 -5.02 -10.29 -10.08
C LEU A 100 -5.89 -11.42 -9.53
N TYR A 101 -6.74 -11.98 -10.38
CA TYR A 101 -7.64 -13.06 -10.00
C TYR A 101 -7.08 -14.40 -10.50
N PRO A 102 -7.24 -15.46 -9.71
CA PRO A 102 -6.80 -16.78 -10.08
C PRO A 102 -7.61 -17.26 -11.30
N PRO A 103 -7.03 -18.13 -12.14
CA PRO A 103 -7.74 -18.68 -13.28
C PRO A 103 -8.90 -19.57 -12.80
N ALA A 104 -10.00 -19.59 -13.54
CA ALA A 104 -11.14 -20.46 -13.26
C ALA A 104 -10.78 -21.95 -13.39
N GLU A 105 -9.87 -22.26 -14.32
CA GLU A 105 -9.32 -23.60 -14.52
C GLU A 105 -7.96 -23.72 -13.80
N PRO A 106 -7.69 -24.84 -13.11
CA PRO A 106 -6.41 -25.05 -12.43
C PRO A 106 -5.22 -24.94 -13.39
N VAL A 107 -4.19 -24.19 -12.97
CA VAL A 107 -2.90 -24.12 -13.65
C VAL A 107 -1.86 -24.79 -12.75
N ALA A 108 -1.23 -25.86 -13.24
CA ALA A 108 -0.12 -26.49 -12.54
C ALA A 108 1.12 -25.59 -12.65
N MET A 109 1.55 -25.01 -11.54
CA MET A 109 2.75 -24.19 -11.48
C MET A 109 4.01 -25.07 -11.34
N GLU A 110 5.09 -24.69 -12.01
CA GLU A 110 6.40 -25.33 -11.83
C GLU A 110 6.86 -25.17 -10.37
N PRO A 111 7.52 -26.18 -9.78
CA PRO A 111 7.83 -26.20 -8.34
C PRO A 111 8.83 -25.13 -7.89
N ASN A 112 9.61 -24.57 -8.82
CA ASN A 112 10.53 -23.46 -8.57
C ASN A 112 9.89 -22.08 -8.83
N VAL A 113 8.61 -21.98 -9.19
CA VAL A 113 7.91 -20.70 -9.29
C VAL A 113 7.34 -20.29 -7.93
N THR A 114 7.63 -19.06 -7.51
CA THR A 114 6.97 -18.38 -6.39
C THR A 114 6.13 -17.23 -6.94
N LEU A 115 4.84 -17.24 -6.65
CA LEU A 115 3.95 -16.13 -6.99
C LEU A 115 3.99 -15.08 -5.89
N VAL A 116 4.18 -13.82 -6.28
CA VAL A 116 4.08 -12.66 -5.37
C VAL A 116 2.79 -11.94 -5.69
N TRP A 117 1.76 -12.20 -4.89
CA TRP A 117 0.44 -11.62 -5.09
C TRP A 117 0.38 -10.18 -4.59
N ALA A 118 0.25 -9.24 -5.52
CA ALA A 118 0.23 -7.81 -5.30
C ALA A 118 -1.12 -7.20 -5.74
N PRO A 119 -2.21 -7.44 -4.99
CA PRO A 119 -3.57 -7.13 -5.45
C PRO A 119 -3.92 -5.64 -5.36
N LEU A 120 -3.77 -4.90 -6.45
CA LEU A 120 -4.19 -3.49 -6.51
C LEU A 120 -5.62 -3.24 -6.03
N ASN A 121 -6.55 -4.18 -6.23
CA ASN A 121 -7.93 -4.02 -5.71
C ASN A 121 -7.97 -3.87 -4.18
N TYR A 122 -7.01 -4.46 -3.47
CA TYR A 122 -6.92 -4.49 -2.00
C TYR A 122 -5.86 -3.52 -1.45
N TYR A 123 -5.21 -2.74 -2.32
CA TYR A 123 -4.23 -1.74 -1.91
C TYR A 123 -4.86 -0.63 -1.09
N GLY A 124 -4.10 -0.10 -0.13
CA GLY A 124 -4.55 0.99 0.71
C GLY A 124 -5.81 0.64 1.48
N TRP A 125 -6.87 1.41 1.25
CA TRP A 125 -8.19 1.20 1.83
C TRP A 125 -9.13 0.38 0.94
N GLY A 126 -8.60 -0.36 -0.04
CA GLY A 126 -9.37 -1.19 -0.96
C GLY A 126 -10.27 -2.21 -0.25
N LEU A 127 -9.74 -2.88 0.78
CA LEU A 127 -10.50 -3.85 1.59
C LEU A 127 -11.60 -3.23 2.47
N GLN A 128 -11.72 -1.90 2.52
CA GLN A 128 -12.86 -1.24 3.15
C GLN A 128 -14.09 -1.18 2.22
N LYS A 129 -13.92 -1.39 0.92
CA LYS A 129 -15.02 -1.47 -0.04
C LYS A 129 -15.75 -2.81 0.13
N PRO A 130 -17.09 -2.84 0.29
CA PRO A 130 -17.83 -4.07 0.55
C PRO A 130 -17.54 -5.20 -0.45
N ALA A 131 -17.57 -4.90 -1.75
CA ALA A 131 -17.34 -5.91 -2.79
C ALA A 131 -15.96 -6.58 -2.70
N TYR A 132 -14.91 -5.84 -2.32
CA TYR A 132 -13.57 -6.38 -2.15
C TYR A 132 -13.39 -7.10 -0.81
N ARG A 133 -14.01 -6.58 0.25
CA ARG A 133 -14.04 -7.23 1.56
C ARG A 133 -14.68 -8.62 1.50
N ASP A 134 -15.82 -8.71 0.82
CA ASP A 134 -16.64 -9.92 0.76
C ASP A 134 -15.98 -11.04 -0.08
N GLU A 135 -15.19 -10.69 -1.10
CA GLU A 135 -14.51 -11.67 -1.93
C GLU A 135 -13.14 -12.09 -1.40
N PHE A 136 -12.53 -11.32 -0.49
CA PHE A 136 -11.11 -11.45 -0.14
C PHE A 136 -10.73 -12.86 0.34
N ASP A 137 -11.55 -13.44 1.22
CA ASP A 137 -11.34 -14.80 1.73
C ASP A 137 -11.37 -15.85 0.60
N ARG A 138 -12.39 -15.78 -0.26
CA ARG A 138 -12.55 -16.68 -1.40
C ARG A 138 -11.38 -16.55 -2.39
N VAL A 139 -11.00 -15.33 -2.75
CA VAL A 139 -9.91 -15.06 -3.71
C VAL A 139 -8.57 -15.52 -3.14
N THR A 140 -8.33 -15.31 -1.84
CA THR A 140 -7.14 -15.80 -1.15
C THR A 140 -7.05 -17.34 -1.21
N GLY A 141 -8.14 -18.03 -0.86
CA GLY A 141 -8.17 -19.49 -0.91
C GLY A 141 -8.00 -20.05 -2.33
N GLN A 142 -8.55 -19.38 -3.34
CA GLN A 142 -8.34 -19.76 -4.74
C GLN A 142 -6.88 -19.59 -5.18
N TRP A 143 -6.20 -18.52 -4.78
CA TRP A 143 -4.77 -18.36 -5.05
C TRP A 143 -3.92 -19.41 -4.31
N ALA A 144 -4.24 -19.73 -3.06
CA ALA A 144 -3.57 -20.78 -2.30
C ALA A 144 -3.72 -22.17 -2.96
N ALA A 145 -4.83 -22.40 -3.67
CA ALA A 145 -5.04 -23.63 -4.44
C ALA A 145 -4.22 -23.69 -5.75
N VAL A 146 -3.76 -22.55 -6.30
CA VAL A 146 -2.91 -22.52 -7.51
C VAL A 146 -1.50 -23.03 -7.19
N THR A 147 -0.93 -22.61 -6.07
CA THR A 147 0.42 -23.02 -5.66
C THR A 147 0.65 -22.81 -4.17
N PRO A 148 1.38 -23.71 -3.48
CA PRO A 148 1.85 -23.47 -2.11
C PRO A 148 2.99 -22.43 -2.04
N ASN A 149 3.62 -22.09 -3.17
CA ASN A 149 4.67 -21.08 -3.24
C ASN A 149 4.08 -19.69 -3.49
N LEU A 150 3.26 -19.21 -2.56
CA LEU A 150 2.55 -17.94 -2.67
C LEU A 150 2.96 -17.00 -1.54
N VAL A 151 3.42 -15.80 -1.92
CA VAL A 151 3.76 -14.70 -1.02
C VAL A 151 2.81 -13.54 -1.31
N TYR A 152 2.34 -12.85 -0.27
CA TYR A 152 1.51 -11.66 -0.39
C TYR A 152 2.36 -10.39 -0.34
N HIS A 153 2.10 -9.41 -1.19
CA HIS A 153 2.74 -8.10 -1.14
C HIS A 153 1.66 -7.01 -1.16
N ASN A 154 1.60 -6.15 -0.14
CA ASN A 154 0.61 -5.08 -0.12
C ASN A 154 1.05 -3.81 0.61
N TYR A 155 0.42 -2.71 0.23
CA TYR A 155 0.49 -1.38 0.84
C TYR A 155 -0.76 -1.17 1.70
N SER A 156 -0.90 -1.93 2.78
CA SER A 156 -2.10 -1.88 3.62
C SER A 156 -2.32 -0.48 4.14
N THR A 157 -3.52 0.06 3.95
CA THR A 157 -3.98 1.35 4.48
C THR A 157 -3.24 2.58 3.93
N TRP A 158 -2.24 2.39 3.07
CA TRP A 158 -1.50 3.45 2.41
C TRP A 158 -2.40 4.31 1.52
N MET A 159 -2.16 5.61 1.59
CA MET A 159 -2.65 6.61 0.64
C MET A 159 -1.54 7.62 0.41
N ARG A 160 -1.45 8.15 -0.81
CA ARG A 160 -0.55 9.25 -1.15
C ARG A 160 -0.96 10.50 -0.40
N SER A 161 -0.22 10.82 0.64
CA SER A 161 -0.43 12.00 1.49
C SER A 161 0.84 12.83 1.57
N PHE A 162 0.96 13.81 0.67
CA PHE A 162 2.10 14.74 0.64
C PHE A 162 1.77 16.09 1.25
N ASN A 163 0.55 16.28 1.76
CA ASN A 163 0.02 17.54 2.25
C ASN A 163 -0.07 17.62 3.78
N GLY A 164 0.52 16.65 4.49
CA GLY A 164 0.50 16.57 5.96
C GLY A 164 -0.74 15.89 6.53
N ALA A 165 -1.68 15.43 5.71
CA ALA A 165 -2.88 14.80 6.21
C ALA A 165 -2.60 13.42 6.85
N PRO A 166 -3.00 13.21 8.12
CA PRO A 166 -2.83 11.92 8.76
C PRO A 166 -3.75 10.87 8.13
N VAL A 167 -3.20 9.67 7.92
CA VAL A 167 -3.95 8.47 7.51
C VAL A 167 -4.09 7.56 8.73
N PRO A 168 -5.31 7.17 9.14
CA PRO A 168 -5.51 6.34 10.33
C PRO A 168 -5.10 4.87 10.06
N PRO A 169 -4.96 4.04 11.12
CA PRO A 169 -4.47 2.66 10.96
C PRO A 169 -5.35 1.70 10.17
N GLY A 170 -6.65 1.93 9.98
CA GLY A 170 -7.51 1.05 9.20
C GLY A 170 -7.75 -0.30 9.89
N LEU A 171 -8.23 -0.26 11.13
CA LEU A 171 -8.28 -1.44 12.00
C LEU A 171 -9.11 -2.60 11.44
N ASP A 172 -10.21 -2.32 10.74
CA ASP A 172 -11.01 -3.36 10.07
C ASP A 172 -10.20 -4.13 9.02
N ILE A 173 -9.31 -3.45 8.30
CA ILE A 173 -8.43 -4.04 7.28
C ILE A 173 -7.36 -4.89 7.98
N LEU A 174 -6.70 -4.34 8.99
CA LEU A 174 -5.65 -5.04 9.74
C LEU A 174 -6.18 -6.29 10.45
N LYS A 175 -7.44 -6.27 10.93
CA LYS A 175 -8.12 -7.44 11.53
C LYS A 175 -8.55 -8.50 10.52
N LEU A 176 -8.57 -8.18 9.22
CA LEU A 176 -9.04 -9.08 8.17
C LEU A 176 -7.89 -9.70 7.38
N GLU A 177 -6.94 -8.85 6.96
CA GLU A 177 -5.99 -9.14 5.90
C GLU A 177 -5.02 -10.29 6.26
N LEU A 178 -4.09 -10.04 7.17
CA LEU A 178 -3.08 -11.02 7.59
C LEU A 178 -3.69 -12.29 8.23
N PRO A 179 -4.73 -12.22 9.08
CA PRO A 179 -5.41 -13.42 9.57
C PRO A 179 -5.97 -14.30 8.44
N THR A 180 -6.54 -13.72 7.39
CA THR A 180 -7.07 -14.48 6.25
C THR A 180 -5.95 -15.17 5.46
N LEU A 181 -4.85 -14.46 5.22
CA LEU A 181 -3.68 -15.04 4.56
C LEU A 181 -3.11 -16.22 5.37
N ARG A 182 -3.05 -16.08 6.71
CA ARG A 182 -2.59 -17.14 7.62
C ARG A 182 -3.51 -18.37 7.60
N ARG A 183 -4.83 -18.18 7.57
CA ARG A 183 -5.83 -19.27 7.51
C ARG A 183 -5.72 -20.10 6.22
N HIS A 184 -5.44 -19.45 5.09
CA HIS A 184 -5.25 -20.12 3.79
C HIS A 184 -3.83 -20.63 3.56
N GLY A 185 -2.93 -20.51 4.54
CA GLY A 185 -1.57 -21.06 4.45
C GLY A 185 -0.64 -20.31 3.50
N ILE A 186 -0.88 -19.01 3.27
CA ILE A 186 0.02 -18.17 2.47
C ILE A 186 1.41 -18.13 3.12
N ARG A 187 2.45 -18.42 2.34
CA ARG A 187 3.79 -18.76 2.83
C ARG A 187 4.52 -17.59 3.50
N GLY A 188 4.24 -16.38 3.06
CA GLY A 188 4.90 -15.17 3.58
C GLY A 188 4.21 -13.91 3.09
N VAL A 189 4.60 -12.79 3.69
CA VAL A 189 4.05 -11.47 3.39
C VAL A 189 5.17 -10.43 3.31
N GLU A 190 4.98 -9.44 2.45
CA GLU A 190 5.76 -8.21 2.39
C GLU A 190 4.78 -7.04 2.52
N MET A 191 4.83 -6.34 3.65
CA MET A 191 3.88 -5.28 3.97
C MET A 191 4.61 -3.94 3.94
N VAL A 192 4.12 -3.00 3.13
CA VAL A 192 4.70 -1.65 3.04
C VAL A 192 4.07 -0.75 4.09
N GLY A 193 4.92 -0.21 4.96
CA GLY A 193 4.54 0.76 5.98
C GLY A 193 4.37 2.19 5.43
N LEU A 194 4.10 3.11 6.35
CA LEU A 194 3.93 4.53 6.07
C LEU A 194 5.23 5.29 6.37
N GLY A 195 5.71 6.06 5.39
CA GLY A 195 6.97 6.81 5.51
C GLY A 195 6.91 8.04 6.42
N ALA A 196 5.71 8.58 6.69
CA ALA A 196 5.49 9.67 7.63
C ALA A 196 5.20 9.11 9.03
N TRP A 197 6.22 9.02 9.90
CA TRP A 197 6.10 8.37 11.21
C TRP A 197 5.22 9.12 12.19
N GLY A 198 5.00 10.43 11.99
CA GLY A 198 4.16 11.24 12.87
C GLY A 198 2.74 10.69 13.00
N TYR A 199 2.13 10.25 11.90
CA TYR A 199 0.86 9.51 11.94
C TYR A 199 0.99 8.02 11.63
N GLY A 200 2.05 7.58 10.96
CA GLY A 200 2.23 6.20 10.49
C GLY A 200 2.81 5.24 11.52
N GLY A 201 3.35 5.75 12.63
CA GLY A 201 3.91 4.95 13.72
C GLY A 201 3.02 3.80 14.24
N PRO A 202 1.72 4.00 14.55
CA PRO A 202 0.86 2.92 15.03
C PRO A 202 0.66 1.83 13.97
N THR A 203 0.38 2.20 12.71
CA THR A 203 0.23 1.24 11.62
C THR A 203 1.49 0.41 11.41
N ASN A 204 2.66 1.08 11.37
CA ASN A 204 3.95 0.39 11.21
C ASN A 204 4.23 -0.59 12.36
N TYR A 205 3.88 -0.22 13.60
CA TYR A 205 4.02 -1.08 14.77
C TYR A 205 3.10 -2.31 14.69
N ILE A 206 1.82 -2.10 14.36
CA ILE A 206 0.84 -3.19 14.26
C ILE A 206 1.25 -4.16 13.14
N LEU A 207 1.57 -3.65 11.94
CA LEU A 207 2.01 -4.49 10.82
C LEU A 207 3.26 -5.30 11.17
N ALA A 208 4.27 -4.69 11.80
CA ALA A 208 5.48 -5.40 12.22
C ALA A 208 5.18 -6.54 13.21
N LYS A 209 4.24 -6.35 14.12
CA LYS A 209 3.79 -7.38 15.07
C LYS A 209 2.95 -8.46 14.39
N GLN A 210 2.03 -8.08 13.51
CA GLN A 210 1.15 -9.01 12.80
C GLN A 210 1.91 -9.90 11.80
N MET A 211 2.98 -9.39 11.18
CA MET A 211 3.85 -10.22 10.33
C MET A 211 4.59 -11.31 11.11
N TRP A 212 4.81 -11.11 12.42
CA TRP A 212 5.35 -12.14 13.31
C TRP A 212 4.27 -13.11 13.81
N ASP A 213 3.10 -12.57 14.17
CA ASP A 213 1.94 -13.33 14.62
C ASP A 213 0.64 -12.71 14.08
N ALA A 214 0.02 -13.39 13.11
CA ALA A 214 -1.16 -12.88 12.44
C ALA A 214 -2.44 -12.92 13.31
N GLU A 215 -2.44 -13.57 14.47
CA GLU A 215 -3.62 -13.74 15.34
C GLU A 215 -3.65 -12.76 16.52
N VAL A 216 -2.72 -11.81 16.56
CA VAL A 216 -2.69 -10.74 17.57
C VAL A 216 -3.97 -9.90 17.60
N ASP A 217 -4.32 -9.44 18.81
CA ASP A 217 -5.39 -8.45 18.99
C ASP A 217 -4.93 -7.07 18.51
N VAL A 218 -5.49 -6.64 17.38
CA VAL A 218 -5.17 -5.38 16.72
C VAL A 218 -5.54 -4.16 17.57
N ASP A 219 -6.67 -4.19 18.29
CA ASP A 219 -7.06 -3.07 19.15
C ASP A 219 -6.12 -2.98 20.36
N ALA A 220 -5.75 -4.13 20.94
CA ALA A 220 -4.78 -4.17 22.02
C ALA A 220 -3.40 -3.64 21.59
N LEU A 221 -2.94 -3.97 20.38
CA LEU A 221 -1.69 -3.43 19.84
C LEU A 221 -1.74 -1.93 19.55
N LEU A 222 -2.89 -1.42 19.08
CA LEU A 222 -3.08 0.02 18.94
C LEU A 222 -2.98 0.69 20.31
N HIS A 223 -3.71 0.22 21.31
CA HIS A 223 -3.67 0.78 22.66
C HIS A 223 -2.27 0.69 23.27
N GLU A 224 -1.59 -0.45 23.12
CA GLU A 224 -0.21 -0.62 23.59
C GLU A 224 0.71 0.44 22.96
N TRP A 225 0.64 0.61 21.64
CA TRP A 225 1.45 1.60 20.95
C TRP A 225 1.14 3.01 21.46
N LEU A 226 -0.14 3.39 21.54
CA LEU A 226 -0.57 4.71 21.99
C LEU A 226 -0.11 5.01 23.42
N GLN A 227 -0.27 4.06 24.34
CA GLN A 227 0.18 4.19 25.72
C GLN A 227 1.69 4.39 25.80
N ARG A 228 2.47 3.58 25.07
CA ARG A 228 3.95 3.68 25.05
C ARG A 228 4.43 4.95 24.33
N ALA A 229 3.74 5.36 23.27
CA ALA A 229 4.12 6.49 22.44
C ALA A 229 3.75 7.82 23.08
N TYR A 230 2.57 7.92 23.70
CA TYR A 230 1.94 9.18 24.08
C TYR A 230 1.65 9.31 25.59
N GLY A 231 1.90 8.27 26.39
CA GLY A 231 1.75 8.34 27.84
C GLY A 231 0.31 8.65 28.25
N PRO A 232 0.07 9.45 29.31
CA PRO A 232 -1.29 9.77 29.78
C PRO A 232 -2.20 10.48 28.75
N GLY A 233 -1.66 10.94 27.62
CA GLY A 233 -2.41 11.50 26.49
C GLY A 233 -3.00 10.46 25.53
N TRP A 234 -2.75 9.17 25.74
CA TRP A 234 -3.07 8.12 24.76
C TRP A 234 -4.55 8.01 24.39
N GLU A 235 -5.48 8.21 25.34
CA GLU A 235 -6.92 8.13 25.07
C GLU A 235 -7.40 9.24 24.12
N SER A 236 -6.83 10.45 24.24
CA SER A 236 -7.15 11.53 23.29
C SER A 236 -6.65 11.21 21.89
N MET A 237 -5.50 10.53 21.79
CA MET A 237 -4.97 10.07 20.51
C MET A 237 -5.77 8.91 19.93
N ASP A 238 -6.23 7.96 20.75
CA ASP A 238 -7.17 6.91 20.30
C ASP A 238 -8.43 7.54 19.70
N ARG A 239 -9.07 8.48 20.43
CA ARG A 239 -10.24 9.22 19.93
C ARG A 239 -9.96 9.91 18.58
N LEU A 240 -8.79 10.54 18.43
CA LEU A 240 -8.40 11.20 17.18
C LEU A 240 -8.33 10.21 16.02
N TYR A 241 -7.63 9.08 16.20
CA TYR A 241 -7.53 8.05 15.16
C TYR A 241 -8.87 7.42 14.85
N ARG A 242 -9.73 7.16 15.85
CA ARG A 242 -11.08 6.61 15.67
C ARG A 242 -11.98 7.55 14.88
N LEU A 243 -11.89 8.87 15.10
CA LEU A 243 -12.63 9.88 14.33
C LEU A 243 -12.20 9.88 12.85
N LEU A 244 -10.89 9.90 12.59
CA LEU A 244 -10.34 9.82 11.24
C LEU A 244 -10.75 8.51 10.55
N GLU A 245 -10.65 7.39 11.27
CA GLU A 245 -11.00 6.06 10.76
C GLU A 245 -12.46 5.97 10.39
N ALA A 246 -13.38 6.45 11.24
CA ALA A 246 -14.81 6.46 10.95
C ALA A 246 -15.15 7.23 9.66
N ARG A 247 -14.51 8.40 9.46
CA ARG A 247 -14.67 9.21 8.25
C ARG A 247 -14.11 8.52 7.00
N MET A 248 -12.89 7.98 7.10
CA MET A 248 -12.25 7.29 5.98
C MET A 248 -13.03 6.03 5.59
N LYS A 249 -13.50 5.28 6.58
CA LYS A 249 -14.38 4.11 6.40
C LYS A 249 -15.66 4.46 5.66
N ALA A 250 -16.42 5.44 6.16
CA ALA A 250 -17.67 5.86 5.53
C ALA A 250 -17.47 6.32 4.08
N ARG A 251 -16.37 7.04 3.80
CA ARG A 251 -16.01 7.43 2.43
C ARG A 251 -15.73 6.20 1.55
N LYS A 252 -14.89 5.29 2.02
CA LYS A 252 -14.41 4.14 1.24
C LYS A 252 -15.49 3.11 0.98
N GLU A 253 -16.44 2.94 1.89
CA GLU A 253 -17.60 2.05 1.70
C GLU A 253 -18.51 2.48 0.54
N GLN A 254 -18.52 3.78 0.20
CA GLN A 254 -19.29 4.34 -0.91
C GLN A 254 -18.50 4.40 -2.23
N GLU A 255 -17.20 4.10 -2.20
CA GLU A 255 -16.33 4.22 -3.36
C GLU A 255 -16.47 3.02 -4.31
N THR A 256 -16.65 3.29 -5.60
CA THR A 256 -16.72 2.24 -6.64
C THR A 256 -15.45 1.38 -6.72
N ILE A 257 -15.62 0.13 -7.17
CA ILE A 257 -14.53 -0.80 -7.51
C ILE A 257 -13.90 -0.52 -8.89
N ILE A 258 -14.46 0.39 -9.68
CA ILE A 258 -13.83 0.79 -10.94
C ILE A 258 -12.55 1.55 -10.60
N TYR A 259 -11.41 0.97 -11.00
CA TYR A 259 -10.09 1.52 -10.75
C TYR A 259 -9.98 2.94 -11.30
N ARG A 260 -9.62 3.87 -10.41
CA ARG A 260 -9.19 5.23 -10.75
C ARG A 260 -8.03 5.57 -9.81
N GLY A 261 -6.92 6.09 -10.31
CA GLY A 261 -5.74 6.38 -9.48
C GLY A 261 -6.06 7.39 -8.36
N VAL A 262 -7.07 8.25 -8.54
CA VAL A 262 -7.58 9.18 -7.52
C VAL A 262 -7.98 8.50 -6.21
N GLN A 263 -8.28 7.20 -6.25
CA GLN A 263 -8.73 6.43 -5.09
C GLN A 263 -7.60 6.20 -4.08
N TYR A 264 -6.34 6.40 -4.46
CA TYR A 264 -5.19 6.29 -3.56
C TYR A 264 -4.67 7.63 -3.06
N GLU A 265 -5.38 8.72 -3.34
CA GLU A 265 -4.91 10.08 -3.08
C GLU A 265 -5.57 10.65 -1.83
N VAL A 266 -4.81 11.34 -0.99
CA VAL A 266 -5.39 12.27 0.00
C VAL A 266 -5.52 13.65 -0.66
N ASN A 267 -6.34 13.71 -1.72
CA ASN A 267 -6.57 14.92 -2.52
C ASN A 267 -7.63 15.85 -1.91
N TYR A 268 -7.98 16.93 -2.63
CA TYR A 268 -8.97 17.93 -2.23
C TYR A 268 -10.26 17.31 -1.70
N ASP A 269 -10.82 16.33 -2.42
CA ASP A 269 -12.10 15.72 -2.06
C ASP A 269 -11.97 14.88 -0.79
N VAL A 270 -10.84 14.18 -0.61
CA VAL A 270 -10.58 13.45 0.64
C VAL A 270 -10.42 14.42 1.81
N ILE A 271 -9.65 15.51 1.65
CA ILE A 271 -9.50 16.50 2.72
C ILE A 271 -10.84 17.13 3.08
N ALA A 272 -11.64 17.51 2.08
CA ALA A 272 -12.93 18.14 2.30
C ALA A 272 -13.90 17.22 3.07
N ASP A 273 -13.88 15.91 2.78
CA ASP A 273 -14.84 14.94 3.31
C ASP A 273 -14.35 14.21 4.56
N VAL A 274 -13.04 14.07 4.76
CA VAL A 274 -12.45 13.30 5.86
C VAL A 274 -11.83 14.21 6.92
N HIS A 275 -10.92 15.10 6.52
CA HIS A 275 -10.07 15.83 7.46
C HIS A 275 -10.66 17.16 7.90
N ARG A 276 -11.03 18.03 6.95
CA ARG A 276 -11.47 19.41 7.20
C ARG A 276 -12.58 19.48 8.26
N PRO A 277 -13.67 18.71 8.19
CA PRO A 277 -14.79 18.94 9.10
C PRO A 277 -14.59 18.32 10.49
N ILE A 278 -13.48 17.62 10.75
CA ILE A 278 -13.04 17.24 12.11
C ILE A 278 -11.76 17.95 12.54
N PHE A 279 -11.20 18.85 11.73
CA PHE A 279 -9.90 19.46 12.00
C PHE A 279 -9.82 20.17 13.36
N PRO A 280 -10.82 20.97 13.79
CA PRO A 280 -10.80 21.58 15.12
C PRO A 280 -10.76 20.56 16.26
N GLU A 281 -11.44 19.41 16.09
CA GLU A 281 -11.44 18.34 17.09
C GLU A 281 -10.11 17.56 17.08
N MET A 282 -9.50 17.36 15.90
CA MET A 282 -8.14 16.81 15.81
C MET A 282 -7.13 17.70 16.52
N GLU A 283 -7.19 19.02 16.31
CA GLU A 283 -6.35 20.00 17.00
C GLU A 283 -6.56 19.94 18.52
N ARG A 284 -7.82 19.92 18.98
CA ARG A 284 -8.15 19.84 20.41
C ARG A 284 -7.60 18.57 21.07
N LEU A 285 -7.83 17.41 20.46
CA LEU A 285 -7.37 16.11 20.98
C LEU A 285 -5.85 15.99 20.97
N TYR A 286 -5.20 16.49 19.92
CA TYR A 286 -3.75 16.56 19.83
C TYR A 286 -3.15 17.42 20.96
N LEU A 287 -3.68 18.62 21.19
CA LEU A 287 -3.19 19.51 22.24
C LEU A 287 -3.42 18.94 23.64
N GLU A 288 -4.56 18.28 23.85
CA GLU A 288 -4.83 17.57 25.09
C GLU A 288 -3.77 16.49 25.35
N ALA A 289 -3.45 15.67 24.34
CA ALA A 289 -2.41 14.66 24.46
C ALA A 289 -1.01 15.27 24.70
N LEU A 290 -0.66 16.34 23.97
CA LEU A 290 0.62 17.04 24.10
C LEU A 290 0.80 17.66 25.49
N SER A 291 -0.26 18.20 26.09
CA SER A 291 -0.24 18.77 27.43
C SER A 291 0.01 17.73 28.53
N ARG A 292 -0.31 16.46 28.25
CA ARG A 292 -0.19 15.33 29.19
C ARG A 292 1.11 14.52 29.02
N ALA A 293 1.97 14.89 28.07
CA ALA A 293 3.24 14.20 27.86
C ALA A 293 4.17 14.40 29.06
N GLU A 294 4.58 13.29 29.70
CA GLU A 294 5.42 13.29 30.90
C GLU A 294 6.91 13.19 30.60
N THR A 295 7.26 12.66 29.41
CA THR A 295 8.65 12.43 29.01
C THR A 295 8.99 13.17 27.72
N PRO A 296 10.28 13.55 27.51
CA PRO A 296 10.73 14.13 26.25
C PRO A 296 10.44 13.24 25.03
N LYS A 297 10.50 11.92 25.18
CA LYS A 297 10.21 10.97 24.09
C LYS A 297 8.73 10.94 23.71
N GLN A 298 7.83 11.02 24.69
CA GLN A 298 6.39 11.13 24.41
C GLN A 298 6.06 12.43 23.70
N ARG A 299 6.62 13.54 24.20
CA ARG A 299 6.48 14.88 23.60
C ARG A 299 6.99 14.90 22.17
N GLN A 300 8.19 14.39 21.91
CA GLN A 300 8.78 14.31 20.57
C GLN A 300 7.89 13.55 19.59
N ARG A 301 7.28 12.43 20.00
CA ARG A 301 6.38 11.66 19.14
C ARG A 301 5.08 12.40 18.81
N LEU A 302 4.52 13.10 19.79
CA LEU A 302 3.36 13.97 19.57
C LEU A 302 3.74 15.16 18.67
N GLU A 303 4.90 15.77 18.87
CA GLU A 303 5.40 16.86 18.01
C GLU A 303 5.55 16.44 16.55
N MET A 304 6.00 15.21 16.26
CA MET A 304 6.02 14.70 14.89
C MET A 304 4.62 14.69 14.24
N LEU A 305 3.58 14.28 14.97
CA LEU A 305 2.20 14.42 14.48
C LEU A 305 1.79 15.89 14.34
N GLY A 306 2.20 16.74 15.29
CA GLY A 306 1.97 18.18 15.24
C GLY A 306 2.54 18.82 13.97
N GLU A 307 3.72 18.41 13.54
CA GLU A 307 4.35 18.85 12.28
C GLU A 307 3.50 18.47 11.06
N ASN A 308 2.91 17.26 11.04
CA ASN A 308 1.94 16.88 10.02
C ASN A 308 0.69 17.78 10.07
N LEU A 309 0.14 18.04 11.26
CA LEU A 309 -1.07 18.86 11.42
C LEU A 309 -0.84 20.33 11.06
N VAL A 310 0.32 20.90 11.36
CA VAL A 310 0.72 22.26 10.92
C VAL A 310 0.77 22.32 9.39
N MET A 311 1.35 21.30 8.76
CA MET A 311 1.43 21.22 7.31
C MET A 311 0.06 21.05 6.66
N LEU A 312 -0.81 20.20 7.21
CA LEU A 312 -2.19 20.08 6.76
C LEU A 312 -2.95 21.40 6.89
N HIS A 313 -2.83 22.07 8.05
CA HIS A 313 -3.44 23.38 8.28
C HIS A 313 -2.98 24.41 7.24
N TYR A 314 -1.66 24.53 7.05
CA TYR A 314 -1.07 25.42 6.06
C TYR A 314 -1.63 25.14 4.66
N ASN A 315 -1.64 23.88 4.23
CA ASN A 315 -2.13 23.51 2.90
C ASN A 315 -3.64 23.73 2.72
N MET A 316 -4.45 23.50 3.76
CA MET A 316 -5.88 23.86 3.75
C MET A 316 -6.09 25.37 3.63
N ARG A 317 -5.28 26.18 4.32
CA ARG A 317 -5.29 27.65 4.16
C ARG A 317 -4.98 28.05 2.73
N GLN A 318 -3.89 27.53 2.15
CA GLN A 318 -3.51 27.85 0.77
C GLN A 318 -4.58 27.41 -0.24
N ALA A 319 -5.32 26.35 0.05
CA ALA A 319 -6.42 25.87 -0.77
C ALA A 319 -7.76 26.62 -0.53
N GLY A 320 -7.80 27.64 0.34
CA GLY A 320 -9.02 28.39 0.66
C GLY A 320 -10.07 27.56 1.40
N MET A 321 -9.66 26.51 2.12
CA MET A 321 -10.57 25.59 2.81
C MET A 321 -10.94 26.02 4.24
N LEU A 322 -10.33 27.10 4.75
CA LEU A 322 -10.47 27.57 6.13
C LEU A 322 -11.05 28.99 6.15
N GLU A 323 -12.06 29.23 6.98
CA GLU A 323 -12.70 30.55 7.11
C GLU A 323 -11.88 31.52 7.97
N GLU A 324 -11.35 31.06 9.12
CA GLU A 324 -10.58 31.86 10.07
C GLU A 324 -9.28 31.14 10.48
N PRO A 325 -8.35 30.91 9.54
CA PRO A 325 -7.16 30.08 9.77
C PRO A 325 -6.26 30.59 10.91
N GLU A 326 -6.24 31.90 11.17
CA GLU A 326 -5.43 32.53 12.22
C GLU A 326 -5.85 32.12 13.64
N ARG A 327 -7.05 31.56 13.82
CA ARG A 327 -7.54 31.10 15.13
C ARG A 327 -6.91 29.79 15.59
N SER A 328 -6.38 28.99 14.66
CA SER A 328 -5.73 27.72 14.99
C SER A 328 -4.35 27.97 15.61
N ILE A 329 -3.98 27.22 16.65
CA ILE A 329 -2.62 27.26 17.22
C ILE A 329 -1.59 26.64 16.26
N LEU A 330 -2.07 25.87 15.29
CA LEU A 330 -1.27 25.28 14.21
C LEU A 330 -1.01 26.27 13.07
N TYR A 331 -1.58 27.48 13.11
CA TYR A 331 -1.27 28.54 12.16
C TYR A 331 0.22 28.88 12.16
N ARG A 332 0.80 29.03 10.96
CA ARG A 332 2.16 29.52 10.75
C ARG A 332 2.13 30.58 9.65
N SER A 333 2.84 31.69 9.83
CA SER A 333 3.15 32.60 8.71
C SER A 333 3.96 31.86 7.65
N GLU A 334 4.10 32.45 6.47
CA GLU A 334 4.92 31.90 5.38
C GLU A 334 6.38 31.64 5.84
N GLU A 335 6.95 32.57 6.60
CA GLU A 335 8.31 32.45 7.14
C GLU A 335 8.41 31.40 8.24
N ALA A 336 7.39 31.29 9.10
CA ALA A 336 7.36 30.28 10.16
C ALA A 336 7.18 28.87 9.59
N TYR A 337 6.36 28.72 8.54
CA TYR A 337 6.19 27.44 7.85
C TYR A 337 7.46 27.05 7.08
N SER A 338 8.09 28.00 6.38
CA SER A 338 9.38 27.76 5.72
C SER A 338 10.47 27.31 6.69
N ARG A 339 10.52 27.90 7.90
CA ARG A 339 11.43 27.45 8.96
C ARG A 339 11.10 26.05 9.47
N LEU A 340 9.82 25.74 9.71
CA LEU A 340 9.39 24.37 10.05
C LEU A 340 9.87 23.36 9.01
N LEU A 341 9.75 23.69 7.72
CA LEU A 341 10.28 22.85 6.65
C LEU A 341 11.82 22.77 6.68
N ALA A 342 12.56 23.80 7.04
CA ALA A 342 14.01 23.64 7.21
C ALA A 342 14.32 22.70 8.40
N ASP A 343 13.69 22.94 9.55
CA ASP A 343 13.96 22.22 10.81
C ASP A 343 13.60 20.73 10.73
N THR A 344 12.58 20.39 9.92
CA THR A 344 12.11 19.02 9.74
C THR A 344 12.75 18.30 8.55
N GLU A 345 13.77 18.89 7.89
CA GLU A 345 14.38 18.34 6.68
C GLU A 345 14.90 16.91 6.88
N PHE A 346 15.41 16.55 8.05
CA PHE A 346 15.92 15.20 8.33
C PHE A 346 15.09 14.46 9.39
N SER A 347 13.92 14.98 9.73
CA SER A 347 13.00 14.33 10.66
C SER A 347 12.26 13.15 10.01
N LEU A 348 11.69 12.28 10.85
CA LEU A 348 10.79 11.20 10.42
C LEU A 348 9.31 11.63 10.40
N ALA A 349 8.99 12.87 10.76
CA ALA A 349 7.61 13.31 10.94
C ALA A 349 6.84 13.39 9.62
N LEU A 350 7.44 14.02 8.62
CA LEU A 350 6.84 14.24 7.30
C LEU A 350 7.20 13.13 6.33
N TYR A 351 6.38 12.94 5.29
CA TYR A 351 6.61 11.90 4.29
C TYR A 351 7.95 12.10 3.57
N ARG A 352 8.75 11.04 3.55
CA ARG A 352 10.00 10.96 2.80
C ARG A 352 10.02 9.70 1.95
N ASP A 353 10.56 9.84 0.75
CA ASP A 353 10.80 8.73 -0.15
C ASP A 353 12.09 8.97 -0.94
N HIS A 354 12.89 7.91 -1.13
CA HIS A 354 14.21 7.95 -1.79
C HIS A 354 15.13 9.11 -1.35
N GLY A 355 15.14 9.42 -0.05
CA GLY A 355 15.98 10.49 0.51
C GLY A 355 15.43 11.92 0.31
N ARG A 356 14.27 12.07 -0.33
CA ARG A 356 13.61 13.35 -0.57
C ARG A 356 12.35 13.48 0.29
N ARG A 357 12.16 14.64 0.94
CA ARG A 357 10.89 14.99 1.58
C ARG A 357 9.88 15.45 0.52
N PHE A 358 8.63 15.04 0.68
CA PHE A 358 7.52 15.54 -0.12
C PHE A 358 6.69 16.52 0.71
N THR A 359 6.50 17.71 0.16
CA THR A 359 5.69 18.78 0.76
C THR A 359 4.68 19.35 -0.23
N GLY A 360 3.89 18.48 -0.83
CA GLY A 360 2.92 18.85 -1.86
C GLY A 360 1.77 19.70 -1.30
N PRO A 361 1.15 20.55 -2.14
CA PRO A 361 -0.08 21.25 -1.78
C PRO A 361 -1.25 20.26 -1.65
N ILE A 362 -2.47 20.75 -1.43
CA ILE A 362 -3.67 19.95 -1.72
C ILE A 362 -3.95 20.03 -3.22
N TRP A 363 -4.04 18.87 -3.89
CA TRP A 363 -4.28 18.77 -5.34
C TRP A 363 -5.71 18.28 -5.64
N LYS A 364 -6.15 18.40 -6.90
CA LYS A 364 -7.39 17.79 -7.39
C LYS A 364 -7.08 16.56 -8.23
N GLY A 365 -7.89 15.51 -8.11
CA GLY A 365 -7.69 14.28 -8.89
C GLY A 365 -6.43 13.53 -8.49
N GLU A 366 -5.65 13.10 -9.49
CA GLU A 366 -4.41 12.32 -9.31
C GLU A 366 -3.21 13.25 -9.18
N TRP A 367 -2.25 12.86 -8.35
CA TRP A 367 -1.00 13.59 -8.20
C TRP A 367 -0.19 13.50 -9.49
N ASN A 368 0.09 14.65 -10.11
CA ASN A 368 0.85 14.75 -11.37
C ASN A 368 2.28 15.27 -11.17
N GLY A 369 2.74 15.42 -9.92
CA GLY A 369 4.07 15.93 -9.60
C GLY A 369 4.19 17.46 -9.55
N GLN A 370 3.11 18.20 -9.80
CA GLN A 370 3.08 19.68 -9.81
C GLN A 370 2.43 20.25 -8.55
#